data_AF-B7PR96-F1
#
_entry.id   AF-B7PR96-F1
#
_cell.length_a   1.000
_cell.length_b   1.000
_cell.length_c   1.000
_cell.angle_alpha   90.00
_cell.angle_beta   90.00
_cell.angle_gamma   90.00
#
_symmetry.space_group_name_H-M   'P 1'
#
loop_
_entity.id
_entity.type
_entity.pdbx_description
1 polymer ?
#
loop_
_entity_poly.entity_id
_entity_poly.type
_entity_poly.pdbx_seq_one_letter_code
_entity_poly.pdbx_strand_id
1 'polypeptide(L)'
;RGTLNHKFLIEPIASGRQSEDDLVAHRLLDLEDIDNPLDDNSVLDRNLCPAQGVGLFFLSFSVTERKLEDLPEEFVVEVRIFADPSFGPRKTIDDLIKYFGALMSEVNLMYKQLTEPKVQFIVLSITRLTNYTFTTLGHDPERNRTVIDLCKTVDSFYEYVNATLTEDTQDAVIYVSSLSPSVFSGCSNYCDVCKKNPVTTQTTNLGRPGKKQPRIIARELGHLLGMAEEAYCPWYSTPGKETLRCKAKDGYVLGRGEPPNYFSHCVQDQLKGCMMTKTKQCFDQTGGKKLF
;
A
#
# COMPACT_ATOMS: atom_id res chain seq x y z
N ARG A 1 2.20 3.22 31.69
CA ARG A 1 2.86 3.54 30.41
C ARG A 1 1.90 4.40 29.61
N GLY A 2 2.35 5.54 29.12
CA GLY A 2 1.54 6.49 28.34
C GLY A 2 2.35 7.04 27.16
N THR A 3 1.65 7.58 26.17
CA THR A 3 2.28 8.21 24.98
C THR A 3 2.27 9.72 25.17
N LEU A 4 3.42 10.36 25.01
CA LEU A 4 3.56 11.81 25.20
C LEU A 4 3.44 12.57 23.86
N ASN A 5 4.05 12.04 22.79
CA ASN A 5 3.92 12.50 21.41
C ASN A 5 4.47 11.44 20.42
N HIS A 6 4.67 11.82 19.15
CA HIS A 6 5.19 10.94 18.08
C HIS A 6 6.66 10.51 18.26
N LYS A 7 7.38 11.05 19.25
CA LYS A 7 8.79 10.72 19.56
C LYS A 7 8.99 10.10 20.94
N PHE A 8 8.12 10.36 21.91
CA PHE A 8 8.37 9.99 23.30
C PHE A 8 7.25 9.17 23.95
N LEU A 9 7.66 8.12 24.66
CA LEU A 9 6.83 7.37 25.60
C LEU A 9 7.21 7.72 27.04
N ILE A 10 6.25 7.59 27.95
CA ILE A 10 6.47 7.76 29.39
C ILE A 10 6.09 6.49 30.15
N GLU A 11 6.96 6.04 31.05
CA GLU A 11 6.70 4.89 31.90
C GLU A 11 7.18 5.09 33.34
N PRO A 12 6.47 4.55 34.35
CA PRO A 12 6.92 4.61 35.74
C PRO A 12 8.15 3.72 35.94
N ILE A 13 9.14 4.22 36.67
CA ILE A 13 10.35 3.47 37.00
C ILE A 13 10.02 2.54 38.18
N ALA A 14 10.07 1.22 37.95
CA ALA A 14 9.69 0.22 38.95
C ALA A 14 10.70 0.04 40.11
N SER A 15 11.91 0.62 39.98
CA SER A 15 13.03 0.37 40.89
C SER A 15 13.64 1.67 41.41
N GLY A 16 12.98 2.31 42.37
CA GLY A 16 13.51 3.44 43.12
C GLY A 16 12.84 3.52 44.49
N ARG A 17 13.58 3.92 45.53
CA ARG A 17 12.98 4.25 46.84
C ARG A 17 11.87 5.28 46.62
N GLN A 18 10.70 5.03 47.18
CA GLN A 18 9.63 6.02 47.23
C GLN A 18 10.17 7.31 47.87
N SER A 19 9.92 8.45 47.23
CA SER A 19 10.12 9.78 47.81
C SER A 19 9.19 9.95 49.03
N GLU A 20 9.58 10.74 50.02
CA GLU A 20 8.72 11.07 51.17
C GLU A 20 7.38 11.72 50.75
N ASP A 21 7.32 12.27 49.53
CA ASP A 21 6.14 12.97 48.96
C ASP A 21 5.26 12.10 48.02
N ASP A 22 5.42 10.77 48.02
CA ASP A 22 4.63 9.82 47.20
C ASP A 22 4.71 10.05 45.67
N LEU A 23 5.76 10.76 45.23
CA LEU A 23 6.02 11.04 43.81
C LEU A 23 6.67 9.84 43.12
N VAL A 24 6.05 9.38 42.03
CA VAL A 24 6.57 8.29 41.19
C VAL A 24 7.45 8.87 40.08
N ALA A 25 8.73 8.52 40.08
CA ALA A 25 9.64 8.88 38.99
C ALA A 25 9.22 8.17 37.70
N HIS A 26 9.14 8.92 36.62
CA HIS A 26 8.84 8.40 35.29
C HIS A 26 10.06 8.54 34.39
N ARG A 27 10.30 7.55 33.54
CA ARG A 27 11.29 7.58 32.47
C ARG A 27 10.62 8.02 31.19
N LEU A 28 11.24 8.98 30.51
CA LEU A 28 10.96 9.29 29.11
C LEU A 28 11.80 8.37 28.25
N LEU A 29 11.15 7.69 27.31
CA LEU A 29 11.80 6.84 26.33
C LEU A 29 11.64 7.50 24.96
N ASP A 30 12.75 7.72 24.28
CA ASP A 30 12.74 8.07 22.87
C ASP A 30 12.38 6.83 22.05
N LEU A 31 11.37 6.94 21.18
CA LEU A 31 10.97 5.89 20.26
C LEU A 31 12.11 5.58 19.27
N GLU A 32 12.98 6.54 18.96
CA GLU A 32 14.16 6.34 18.11
C GLU A 32 15.20 5.41 18.77
N ASP A 33 15.31 5.42 20.11
CA ASP A 33 16.23 4.56 20.87
C ASP A 33 15.65 3.17 21.21
N ILE A 34 14.32 3.01 21.25
CA ILE A 34 13.71 1.68 21.49
C ILE A 34 13.97 0.74 20.32
N ASP A 35 14.11 1.28 19.11
CA ASP A 35 14.39 0.51 17.89
C ASP A 35 15.89 0.40 17.56
N ASN A 36 16.76 1.06 18.32
CA ASN A 36 18.21 1.03 18.15
C ASN A 36 18.91 0.75 19.49
N PRO A 37 19.29 -0.51 19.81
CA PRO A 37 20.25 -0.74 20.87
C PRO A 37 21.63 -0.32 20.35
N LEU A 38 21.93 0.98 20.43
CA LEU A 38 23.26 1.55 20.22
C LEU A 38 24.12 1.33 21.47
N ASP A 39 24.26 0.08 21.89
CA ASP A 39 25.40 -0.35 22.71
C ASP A 39 25.58 -1.87 22.67
N ASP A 40 25.73 -2.44 21.47
CA ASP A 40 26.40 -3.73 21.32
C ASP A 40 26.97 -3.85 19.90
N ASN A 41 28.31 -3.87 19.80
CA ASN A 41 29.09 -3.93 18.55
C ASN A 41 29.00 -5.30 17.85
N SER A 42 27.81 -5.91 17.77
CA SER A 42 27.62 -7.25 17.20
C SER A 42 26.36 -7.43 16.35
N VAL A 43 25.56 -6.39 16.10
CA VAL A 43 24.38 -6.52 15.22
C VAL A 43 24.76 -6.22 13.77
N LEU A 44 24.96 -7.30 13.02
CA LEU A 44 25.10 -7.32 11.58
C LEU A 44 24.11 -6.35 10.89
N ASP A 45 24.67 -5.55 9.99
CA ASP A 45 24.13 -4.63 8.97
C ASP A 45 23.07 -5.26 8.02
N ARG A 46 22.08 -5.99 8.57
CA ARG A 46 21.13 -6.82 7.82
C ARG A 46 19.86 -6.08 7.39
N ASN A 47 19.54 -4.98 8.10
CA ASN A 47 18.32 -4.20 7.86
C ASN A 47 18.61 -2.88 7.12
N LEU A 48 19.86 -2.62 6.75
CA LEU A 48 20.21 -1.49 5.90
C LEU A 48 20.34 -1.96 4.45
N CYS A 49 19.80 -1.15 3.56
CA CYS A 49 20.00 -1.31 2.14
C CYS A 49 21.39 -0.79 1.77
N PRO A 50 22.12 -1.51 0.89
CA PRO A 50 23.47 -1.12 0.52
C PRO A 50 23.48 0.31 -0.04
N ALA A 51 24.22 1.19 0.62
CA ALA A 51 24.41 2.56 0.19
C ALA A 51 25.49 2.63 -0.90
N GLN A 52 25.19 2.21 -2.14
CA GLN A 52 25.98 2.61 -3.33
C GLN A 52 25.38 2.17 -4.68
N GLY A 53 25.12 3.15 -5.55
CA GLY A 53 25.86 3.24 -6.82
C GLY A 53 25.54 2.26 -7.96
N VAL A 54 24.28 1.89 -8.20
CA VAL A 54 23.88 1.25 -9.47
C VAL A 54 22.58 1.89 -9.97
N GLY A 55 22.58 2.27 -11.25
CA GLY A 55 21.74 3.32 -11.83
C GLY A 55 20.23 3.04 -11.92
N LEU A 56 19.49 4.17 -11.95
CA LEU A 56 18.04 4.35 -12.15
C LEU A 56 17.20 3.63 -11.07
N PHE A 57 16.73 4.25 -9.98
CA PHE A 57 15.67 5.27 -9.93
C PHE A 57 15.56 5.90 -8.52
N PHE A 58 16.68 6.14 -7.81
CA PHE A 58 16.65 7.06 -6.67
C PHE A 58 16.53 8.48 -7.22
N LEU A 59 15.33 8.85 -7.68
CA LEU A 59 15.01 10.26 -7.83
C LEU A 59 15.27 10.86 -6.45
N SER A 60 16.25 11.76 -6.38
CA SER A 60 16.50 12.62 -5.24
C SER A 60 15.26 13.50 -5.06
N PHE A 61 14.20 12.93 -4.49
CA PHE A 61 13.06 13.71 -4.06
C PHE A 61 13.53 14.46 -2.83
N SER A 62 13.86 15.74 -3.03
CA SER A 62 13.99 16.70 -1.93
C SER A 62 12.63 16.80 -1.25
N VAL A 63 12.41 15.89 -0.29
CA VAL A 63 11.26 15.92 0.59
C VAL A 63 11.74 16.59 1.87
N THR A 64 11.34 17.85 2.05
CA THR A 64 11.64 18.61 3.27
C THR A 64 10.66 18.23 4.37
N GLU A 65 11.07 18.27 5.65
CA GLU A 65 10.21 17.99 6.82
C GLU A 65 8.89 18.78 6.80
N ARG A 66 8.89 19.99 6.24
CA ARG A 66 7.68 20.81 6.07
C ARG A 66 6.56 20.13 5.27
N LYS A 67 6.89 19.22 4.35
CA LYS A 67 5.89 18.45 3.60
C LYS A 67 5.21 17.36 4.43
N LEU A 68 5.76 16.99 5.59
CA LEU A 68 5.12 16.04 6.51
C LEU A 68 3.91 16.67 7.20
N GLU A 69 4.05 17.93 7.64
CA GLU A 69 2.98 18.69 8.30
C GLU A 69 1.81 19.01 7.35
N ASP A 70 2.06 18.98 6.04
CA ASP A 70 1.05 19.19 5.00
C ASP A 70 0.22 17.92 4.68
N LEU A 71 0.55 16.76 5.26
CA LEU A 71 -0.21 15.53 5.02
C LEU A 71 -1.59 15.60 5.70
N PRO A 72 -2.67 15.16 5.02
CA PRO A 72 -3.97 15.11 5.65
C PRO A 72 -3.99 14.02 6.74
N GLU A 73 -4.86 14.19 7.74
CA GLU A 73 -5.08 13.13 8.76
C GLU A 73 -5.65 11.86 8.13
N GLU A 74 -6.51 12.03 7.12
CA GLU A 74 -7.16 10.95 6.39
C GLU A 74 -7.02 11.18 4.88
N PHE A 75 -6.65 10.13 4.17
CA PHE A 75 -6.60 10.08 2.73
C PHE A 75 -7.63 9.07 2.21
N VAL A 76 -8.66 9.60 1.55
CA VAL A 76 -9.68 8.79 0.89
C VAL A 76 -9.26 8.57 -0.56
N VAL A 77 -9.05 7.31 -0.94
CA VAL A 77 -8.62 6.91 -2.27
C VAL A 77 -9.83 6.45 -3.09
N GLU A 78 -10.10 7.14 -4.17
CA GLU A 78 -11.17 6.86 -5.13
C GLU A 78 -10.76 5.78 -6.14
N VAL A 79 -11.39 4.61 -6.02
CA VAL A 79 -11.03 3.41 -6.77
C VAL A 79 -12.06 3.11 -7.85
N ARG A 80 -11.60 2.86 -9.08
CA ARG A 80 -12.41 2.28 -10.17
C ARG A 80 -11.98 0.85 -10.44
N ILE A 81 -12.93 -0.06 -10.58
CA ILE A 81 -12.67 -1.48 -10.80
C ILE A 81 -13.10 -1.86 -12.22
N PHE A 82 -12.20 -2.48 -12.97
CA PHE A 82 -12.45 -3.01 -14.31
C PHE A 82 -12.27 -4.52 -14.30
N ALA A 83 -13.37 -5.24 -14.55
CA ALA A 83 -13.40 -6.68 -14.63
C ALA A 83 -13.35 -7.13 -16.09
N ASP A 84 -12.37 -7.95 -16.43
CA ASP A 84 -12.24 -8.50 -17.78
C ASP A 84 -13.32 -9.55 -18.11
N PRO A 85 -13.45 -9.98 -19.37
CA PRO A 85 -14.49 -10.92 -19.76
C PRO A 85 -14.42 -12.29 -19.06
N SER A 86 -13.26 -12.67 -18.53
CA SER A 86 -13.11 -13.93 -17.78
C SER A 86 -13.75 -13.84 -16.40
N PHE A 87 -13.91 -12.62 -15.87
CA PHE A 87 -14.33 -12.37 -14.52
C PHE A 87 -15.86 -12.40 -14.36
N GLY A 88 -16.38 -13.56 -13.95
CA GLY A 88 -17.81 -13.75 -13.70
C GLY A 88 -18.67 -13.65 -14.96
N PRO A 89 -18.41 -14.43 -16.03
CA PRO A 89 -19.08 -14.27 -17.34
C PRO A 89 -20.60 -14.48 -17.29
N ARG A 90 -21.11 -15.18 -16.27
CA ARG A 90 -22.54 -15.46 -16.06
C ARG A 90 -23.17 -14.63 -14.94
N LYS A 91 -22.49 -13.59 -14.48
CA LYS A 91 -22.86 -12.87 -13.25
C LYS A 91 -23.39 -11.50 -13.59
N THR A 92 -24.35 -11.03 -12.82
CA THR A 92 -24.94 -9.70 -12.99
C THR A 92 -23.99 -8.63 -12.46
N ILE A 93 -24.23 -7.36 -12.79
CA ILE A 93 -23.49 -6.25 -12.17
C ILE A 93 -23.75 -6.21 -10.65
N ASP A 94 -24.97 -6.51 -10.20
CA ASP A 94 -25.30 -6.60 -8.77
C ASP A 94 -24.46 -7.65 -8.03
N ASP A 95 -24.19 -8.80 -8.67
CA ASP A 95 -23.29 -9.82 -8.12
C ASP A 95 -21.87 -9.28 -7.96
N LEU A 96 -21.39 -8.50 -8.94
CA LEU A 96 -20.06 -7.87 -8.88
C LEU A 96 -20.02 -6.79 -7.79
N ILE A 97 -21.04 -5.95 -7.67
CA ILE A 97 -21.15 -4.92 -6.62
C ILE A 97 -21.06 -5.57 -5.24
N LYS A 98 -21.84 -6.64 -5.00
CA LYS A 98 -21.80 -7.37 -3.72
C LYS A 98 -20.42 -7.97 -3.45
N TYR A 99 -19.82 -8.59 -4.47
CA TYR A 99 -18.52 -9.24 -4.34
C TYR A 99 -17.39 -8.23 -4.06
N PHE A 100 -17.28 -7.16 -4.84
CA PHE A 100 -16.26 -6.14 -4.64
C PHE A 100 -16.52 -5.29 -3.39
N GLY A 101 -17.78 -5.03 -3.04
CA GLY A 101 -18.13 -4.37 -1.79
C GLY A 101 -17.63 -5.15 -0.57
N ALA A 102 -17.83 -6.47 -0.55
CA ALA A 102 -17.30 -7.32 0.51
C ALA A 102 -15.76 -7.34 0.52
N LEU A 103 -15.13 -7.50 -0.65
CA LEU A 103 -13.66 -7.50 -0.74
C LEU A 103 -13.03 -6.18 -0.29
N MET A 104 -13.54 -5.06 -0.76
CA MET A 104 -13.00 -3.74 -0.41
C MET A 104 -13.28 -3.38 1.05
N SER A 105 -14.36 -3.90 1.64
CA SER A 105 -14.58 -3.80 3.08
C SER A 105 -13.47 -4.51 3.88
N GLU A 106 -13.11 -5.74 3.48
CA GLU A 106 -11.98 -6.47 4.10
C GLU A 106 -10.65 -5.76 3.88
N VAL A 107 -10.42 -5.17 2.69
CA VAL A 107 -9.25 -4.32 2.43
C VAL A 107 -9.22 -3.14 3.39
N ASN A 108 -10.31 -2.37 3.51
CA ASN A 108 -10.39 -1.24 4.44
C ASN A 108 -10.18 -1.66 5.90
N LEU A 109 -10.62 -2.85 6.32
CA LEU A 109 -10.33 -3.38 7.65
C LEU A 109 -8.82 -3.59 7.88
N MET A 110 -8.07 -4.04 6.87
CA MET A 110 -6.61 -4.16 6.96
C MET A 110 -5.93 -2.79 7.06
N TYR A 111 -6.41 -1.81 6.29
CA TYR A 111 -5.86 -0.46 6.26
C TYR A 111 -6.22 0.39 7.48
N LYS A 112 -7.21 -0.02 8.29
CA LYS A 112 -7.58 0.66 9.53
C LYS A 112 -6.45 0.77 10.56
N GLN A 113 -5.41 -0.06 10.46
CA GLN A 113 -4.22 0.00 11.31
C GLN A 113 -3.31 1.21 10.99
N LEU A 114 -3.45 1.81 9.81
CA LEU A 114 -2.68 2.99 9.41
C LEU A 114 -3.23 4.21 10.13
N THR A 115 -2.34 5.03 10.69
CA THR A 115 -2.75 6.14 11.58
C THR A 115 -2.39 7.52 11.04
N GLU A 116 -1.44 7.62 10.10
CA GLU A 116 -0.91 8.91 9.62
C GLU A 116 -0.32 8.77 8.20
N PRO A 117 -1.05 9.13 7.12
CA PRO A 117 -2.50 9.30 7.12
C PRO A 117 -3.23 7.97 7.39
N LYS A 118 -4.43 8.07 7.96
CA LYS A 118 -5.43 7.00 7.83
C LYS A 118 -5.79 6.87 6.35
N VAL A 119 -5.92 5.66 5.85
CA VAL A 119 -6.28 5.43 4.45
C VAL A 119 -7.59 4.68 4.35
N GLN A 120 -8.49 5.19 3.52
CA GLN A 120 -9.76 4.55 3.22
C GLN A 120 -9.97 4.50 1.71
N PHE A 121 -10.34 3.35 1.19
CA PHE A 121 -10.72 3.20 -0.21
C PHE A 121 -12.23 3.29 -0.39
N ILE A 122 -12.67 4.06 -1.39
CA ILE A 122 -14.06 4.10 -1.84
C ILE A 122 -14.16 3.64 -3.29
N VAL A 123 -15.13 2.78 -3.60
CA VAL A 123 -15.33 2.28 -4.97
C VAL A 123 -16.28 3.21 -5.70
N LEU A 124 -15.78 3.92 -6.72
CA LEU A 124 -16.59 4.84 -7.54
C LEU A 124 -17.40 4.11 -8.61
N SER A 125 -16.78 3.13 -9.28
CA SER A 125 -17.43 2.42 -10.38
C SER A 125 -16.87 1.01 -10.55
N ILE A 126 -17.73 0.09 -10.99
CA ILE A 126 -17.36 -1.26 -11.41
C ILE A 126 -17.77 -1.41 -12.88
N THR A 127 -16.80 -1.61 -13.75
CA THR A 127 -16.98 -1.72 -15.20
C THR A 127 -16.63 -3.13 -15.65
N ARG A 128 -17.50 -3.74 -16.45
CA ARG A 128 -17.20 -5.01 -17.13
C ARG A 128 -16.71 -4.72 -18.55
N LEU A 129 -15.53 -5.20 -18.87
CA LEU A 129 -14.98 -5.17 -20.22
C LEU A 129 -15.60 -6.28 -21.07
N THR A 130 -15.74 -6.02 -22.37
CA THR A 130 -16.35 -6.96 -23.33
C THR A 130 -15.34 -7.80 -24.08
N ASN A 131 -14.05 -7.43 -24.05
CA ASN A 131 -12.96 -8.12 -24.72
C ASN A 131 -11.65 -8.04 -23.89
N TYR A 132 -10.61 -8.67 -24.40
CA TYR A 132 -9.27 -8.72 -23.79
C TYR A 132 -8.29 -7.75 -24.47
N THR A 133 -8.76 -6.67 -25.10
CA THR A 133 -7.92 -5.80 -25.94
C THR A 133 -6.69 -5.27 -25.19
N PHE A 134 -6.83 -5.03 -23.89
CA PHE A 134 -5.77 -4.48 -23.04
C PHE A 134 -5.10 -5.53 -22.15
N THR A 135 -5.50 -6.80 -22.28
CA THR A 135 -4.96 -7.91 -21.52
C THR A 135 -3.77 -8.48 -22.25
N THR A 136 -2.59 -8.40 -21.65
CA THR A 136 -1.41 -9.07 -22.22
C THR A 136 -1.45 -10.55 -21.83
N LEU A 137 -1.60 -11.42 -22.83
CA LEU A 137 -1.65 -12.87 -22.66
C LEU A 137 -0.30 -13.50 -22.99
N GLY A 138 0.13 -14.41 -22.13
CA GLY A 138 1.25 -15.31 -22.37
C GLY A 138 0.79 -16.74 -22.56
N HIS A 139 1.76 -17.62 -22.82
CA HIS A 139 1.55 -19.06 -22.88
C HIS A 139 2.47 -19.75 -21.87
N ASP A 140 1.89 -20.60 -21.05
CA ASP A 140 2.60 -21.49 -20.13
C ASP A 140 2.79 -22.84 -20.83
N PRO A 141 3.99 -23.13 -21.38
CA PRO A 141 4.23 -24.32 -22.19
C PRO A 141 4.18 -25.61 -21.38
N GLU A 142 4.51 -25.55 -20.08
CA GLU A 142 4.50 -26.73 -19.21
C GLU A 142 3.08 -27.21 -18.92
N ARG A 143 2.16 -26.26 -18.73
CA ARG A 143 0.75 -26.55 -18.44
C ARG A 143 -0.16 -26.45 -19.66
N ASN A 144 0.42 -26.15 -20.83
CA ASN A 144 -0.26 -25.94 -22.09
C ASN A 144 -1.53 -25.06 -21.95
N ARG A 145 -1.38 -23.90 -21.32
CA ARG A 145 -2.51 -23.01 -21.02
C ARG A 145 -2.18 -21.54 -21.26
N THR A 146 -3.19 -20.76 -21.60
CA THR A 146 -3.10 -19.30 -21.65
C THR A 146 -2.98 -18.76 -20.23
N VAL A 147 -2.04 -17.84 -20.04
CA VAL A 147 -1.83 -17.14 -18.77
C VAL A 147 -1.88 -15.64 -18.99
N ILE A 148 -2.26 -14.88 -17.97
CA ILE A 148 -2.19 -13.42 -17.99
C ILE A 148 -0.82 -12.94 -17.51
N ASP A 149 -0.21 -12.03 -18.25
CA ASP A 149 0.95 -11.25 -17.84
C ASP A 149 0.46 -9.96 -17.18
N LEU A 150 0.33 -9.98 -15.86
CA LEU A 150 -0.25 -8.89 -15.09
C LEU A 150 0.56 -7.60 -15.20
N CYS A 151 1.88 -7.67 -15.12
CA CYS A 151 2.72 -6.48 -15.18
C CYS A 151 2.70 -5.84 -16.56
N LYS A 152 2.78 -6.62 -17.65
CA LYS A 152 2.58 -6.04 -18.99
C LYS A 152 1.16 -5.53 -19.22
N THR A 153 0.17 -6.13 -18.55
CA THR A 153 -1.20 -5.64 -18.57
C THR A 153 -1.34 -4.27 -17.89
N VAL A 154 -0.50 -3.93 -16.89
CA VAL A 154 -0.51 -2.58 -16.28
C VAL A 154 -0.27 -1.53 -17.35
N ASP A 155 0.79 -1.70 -18.15
CA ASP A 155 1.17 -0.74 -19.19
C ASP A 155 0.09 -0.61 -20.28
N SER A 156 -0.37 -1.74 -20.83
CA SER A 156 -1.39 -1.72 -21.89
C SER A 156 -2.76 -1.21 -21.40
N PHE A 157 -3.12 -1.48 -20.14
CA PHE A 157 -4.37 -1.00 -19.57
C PHE A 157 -4.32 0.46 -19.17
N TYR A 158 -3.15 0.95 -18.76
CA TYR A 158 -2.92 2.38 -18.54
C TYR A 158 -3.20 3.21 -19.78
N GLU A 159 -2.75 2.78 -20.97
CA GLU A 159 -3.04 3.50 -22.22
C GLU A 159 -4.54 3.69 -22.44
N TYR A 160 -5.34 2.67 -22.12
CA TYR A 160 -6.80 2.74 -22.17
C TYR A 160 -7.38 3.71 -21.13
N VAL A 161 -6.95 3.60 -19.87
CA VAL A 161 -7.39 4.46 -18.77
C VAL A 161 -7.10 5.92 -19.11
N ASN A 162 -5.89 6.23 -19.55
CA ASN A 162 -5.47 7.59 -19.92
C ASN A 162 -6.22 8.14 -21.14
N ALA A 163 -6.62 7.28 -22.09
CA ALA A 163 -7.41 7.69 -23.24
C ALA A 163 -8.91 7.90 -22.92
N THR A 164 -9.42 7.28 -21.86
CA THR A 164 -10.87 7.21 -21.58
C THR A 164 -11.28 8.02 -20.35
N LEU A 165 -10.41 8.12 -19.36
CA LEU A 165 -10.65 8.78 -18.09
C LEU A 165 -9.72 9.98 -17.98
N THR A 166 -10.22 11.08 -17.41
CA THR A 166 -9.37 12.21 -17.04
C THR A 166 -8.51 11.84 -15.83
N GLU A 167 -7.30 12.41 -15.73
CA GLU A 167 -6.38 12.15 -14.59
C GLU A 167 -7.06 12.50 -13.24
N ASP A 168 -7.95 13.50 -13.23
CA ASP A 168 -8.64 14.01 -12.04
C ASP A 168 -9.95 13.28 -11.69
N THR A 169 -10.23 12.07 -12.22
CA THR A 169 -11.52 11.36 -11.95
C THR A 169 -11.37 10.04 -11.20
N GLN A 170 -10.14 9.72 -10.79
CA GLN A 170 -9.81 8.53 -10.00
C GLN A 170 -8.41 8.67 -9.39
N ASP A 171 -8.26 8.15 -8.17
CA ASP A 171 -6.97 8.07 -7.50
C ASP A 171 -6.27 6.74 -7.79
N ALA A 172 -7.05 5.68 -7.98
CA ALA A 172 -6.59 4.32 -8.27
C ALA A 172 -7.52 3.56 -9.21
N VAL A 173 -6.93 2.68 -10.03
CA VAL A 173 -7.66 1.79 -10.93
C VAL A 173 -7.23 0.35 -10.68
N ILE A 174 -8.20 -0.53 -10.51
CA ILE A 174 -8.00 -1.96 -10.33
C ILE A 174 -8.50 -2.70 -11.56
N TYR A 175 -7.61 -3.41 -12.24
CA TYR A 175 -7.95 -4.39 -13.27
C TYR A 175 -7.98 -5.80 -12.68
N VAL A 176 -9.08 -6.52 -12.87
CA VAL A 176 -9.26 -7.88 -12.35
C VAL A 176 -9.55 -8.91 -13.44
N SER A 177 -8.89 -10.05 -13.33
CA SER A 177 -9.04 -11.19 -14.23
C SER A 177 -9.24 -12.49 -13.44
N SER A 178 -10.01 -13.43 -13.98
CA SER A 178 -10.07 -14.83 -13.53
C SER A 178 -9.19 -15.77 -14.37
N LEU A 179 -8.39 -15.22 -15.30
CA LEU A 179 -7.37 -16.00 -15.99
C LEU A 179 -6.28 -16.46 -15.02
N SER A 180 -5.57 -17.53 -15.39
CA SER A 180 -4.46 -18.03 -14.59
C SER A 180 -3.27 -17.06 -14.68
N PRO A 181 -2.66 -16.66 -13.57
CA PRO A 181 -1.46 -15.82 -13.61
C PRO A 181 -0.26 -16.61 -14.16
N SER A 182 0.66 -15.89 -14.82
CA SER A 182 1.95 -16.46 -15.25
C SER A 182 2.88 -16.71 -14.06
N VAL A 183 3.17 -15.66 -13.27
CA VAL A 183 4.14 -15.68 -12.17
C VAL A 183 3.54 -15.05 -10.91
N PHE A 184 3.08 -13.80 -11.00
CA PHE A 184 2.55 -13.04 -9.87
C PHE A 184 1.02 -13.05 -9.84
N SER A 185 0.42 -12.96 -8.65
CA SER A 185 -1.03 -12.85 -8.51
C SER A 185 -1.55 -11.42 -8.63
N GLY A 186 -0.66 -10.44 -8.59
CA GLY A 186 -0.91 -9.01 -8.71
C GLY A 186 0.33 -8.29 -9.27
N CYS A 187 0.13 -7.10 -9.82
CA CYS A 187 1.21 -6.19 -10.19
C CYS A 187 0.71 -4.73 -10.10
N SER A 188 1.62 -3.82 -9.78
CA SER A 188 1.34 -2.40 -9.58
C SER A 188 2.62 -1.58 -9.74
N ASN A 189 2.47 -0.32 -10.14
CA ASN A 189 3.53 0.67 -9.98
C ASN A 189 3.64 1.14 -8.52
N TYR A 190 4.74 1.85 -8.22
CA TYR A 190 5.02 2.37 -6.88
C TYR A 190 4.70 3.85 -6.76
N CYS A 191 3.90 4.21 -5.75
CA CYS A 191 3.54 5.59 -5.45
C CYS A 191 2.86 6.30 -6.64
N ASP A 192 1.96 5.62 -7.34
CA ASP A 192 1.30 6.13 -8.53
C ASP A 192 -0.17 6.52 -8.31
N VAL A 193 -0.64 6.48 -7.07
CA VAL A 193 -1.95 7.07 -6.71
C VAL A 193 -2.03 8.54 -7.17
N CYS A 194 -3.14 8.94 -7.78
CA CYS A 194 -3.35 10.27 -8.40
C CYS A 194 -2.27 10.71 -9.42
N LYS A 195 -1.52 9.78 -10.02
CA LYS A 195 -0.61 10.08 -11.13
C LYS A 195 -1.22 9.58 -12.44
N LYS A 196 -0.45 9.69 -13.52
CA LYS A 196 -0.86 9.22 -14.85
C LYS A 196 -1.22 7.73 -14.85
N ASN A 197 -0.42 6.88 -14.22
CA ASN A 197 -0.60 5.43 -14.26
C ASN A 197 -0.98 4.82 -12.89
N PRO A 198 -2.18 5.12 -12.33
CA PRO A 198 -2.59 4.65 -11.03
C PRO A 198 -3.18 3.23 -11.12
N VAL A 199 -2.64 2.38 -12.00
CA VAL A 199 -3.20 1.07 -12.34
C VAL A 199 -2.53 -0.03 -11.52
N THR A 200 -3.36 -0.89 -10.94
CA THR A 200 -2.97 -2.22 -10.49
C THR A 200 -3.74 -3.29 -11.27
N THR A 201 -3.08 -4.40 -11.54
CA THR A 201 -3.67 -5.59 -12.15
C THR A 201 -3.58 -6.77 -11.19
N GLN A 202 -4.61 -7.61 -11.16
CA GLN A 202 -4.59 -8.80 -10.30
C GLN A 202 -5.48 -9.93 -10.80
N THR A 203 -5.12 -11.14 -10.39
CA THR A 203 -5.95 -12.32 -10.60
C THR A 203 -6.81 -12.60 -9.38
N THR A 204 -8.09 -12.82 -9.60
CA THR A 204 -9.02 -13.28 -8.57
C THR A 204 -10.11 -14.13 -9.18
N ASN A 205 -10.68 -15.01 -8.36
CA ASN A 205 -11.79 -15.87 -8.75
C ASN A 205 -13.07 -15.36 -8.10
N LEU A 206 -14.14 -15.28 -8.90
CA LEU A 206 -15.45 -14.93 -8.39
C LEU A 206 -16.03 -16.11 -7.59
N GLY A 207 -16.28 -15.89 -6.31
CA GLY A 207 -16.75 -16.89 -5.34
C GLY A 207 -16.90 -16.25 -3.96
N ARG A 208 -17.04 -17.03 -2.89
CA ARG A 208 -16.94 -16.46 -1.54
C ARG A 208 -15.51 -15.96 -1.31
N PRO A 209 -15.29 -14.67 -1.01
CA PRO A 209 -13.95 -14.18 -0.70
C PRO A 209 -13.35 -14.97 0.47
N GLY A 210 -12.19 -15.56 0.24
CA GLY A 210 -11.34 -16.08 1.32
C GLY A 210 -10.39 -15.00 1.80
N LYS A 211 -9.44 -15.35 2.68
CA LYS A 211 -8.42 -14.41 3.17
C LYS A 211 -7.43 -13.94 2.10
N LYS A 212 -7.26 -14.73 1.03
CA LYS A 212 -6.22 -14.49 0.00
C LYS A 212 -6.59 -13.33 -0.93
N GLN A 213 -7.83 -13.30 -1.42
CA GLN A 213 -8.28 -12.30 -2.39
C GLN A 213 -8.13 -10.86 -1.88
N PRO A 214 -8.69 -10.48 -0.72
CA PRO A 214 -8.55 -9.11 -0.23
C PRO A 214 -7.10 -8.77 0.13
N ARG A 215 -6.28 -9.74 0.56
CA ARG A 215 -4.84 -9.51 0.81
C ARG A 215 -4.08 -9.15 -0.47
N ILE A 216 -4.39 -9.79 -1.60
CA ILE A 216 -3.77 -9.44 -2.90
C ILE A 216 -4.13 -8.00 -3.25
N ILE A 217 -5.41 -7.64 -3.21
CA ILE A 217 -5.85 -6.27 -3.50
C ILE A 217 -5.17 -5.27 -2.56
N ALA A 218 -5.15 -5.58 -1.26
CA ALA A 218 -4.52 -4.74 -0.25
C ALA A 218 -3.02 -4.54 -0.53
N ARG A 219 -2.32 -5.58 -1.00
CA ARG A 219 -0.90 -5.52 -1.36
C ARG A 219 -0.67 -4.60 -2.54
N GLU A 220 -1.40 -4.79 -3.63
CA GLU A 220 -1.17 -4.01 -4.84
C GLU A 220 -1.56 -2.53 -4.66
N LEU A 221 -2.66 -2.25 -3.94
CA LEU A 221 -2.97 -0.88 -3.52
C LEU A 221 -1.88 -0.29 -2.61
N GLY A 222 -1.20 -1.14 -1.83
CA GLY A 222 -0.09 -0.72 -0.99
C GLY A 222 1.12 -0.28 -1.80
N HIS A 223 1.40 -1.00 -2.89
CA HIS A 223 2.40 -0.58 -3.88
C HIS A 223 2.01 0.76 -4.53
N LEU A 224 0.75 0.96 -4.95
CA LEU A 224 0.29 2.26 -5.45
C LEU A 224 0.45 3.40 -4.43
N LEU A 225 0.40 3.10 -3.13
CA LEU A 225 0.65 4.03 -2.04
C LEU A 225 2.14 4.15 -1.66
N GLY A 226 3.04 3.51 -2.40
CA GLY A 226 4.49 3.63 -2.25
C GLY A 226 5.13 2.64 -1.27
N MET A 227 4.37 1.69 -0.74
CA MET A 227 4.88 0.68 0.19
C MET A 227 5.53 -0.49 -0.58
N ALA A 228 6.77 -0.80 -0.27
CA ALA A 228 7.50 -1.96 -0.80
C ALA A 228 7.06 -3.27 -0.11
N GLU A 229 7.38 -4.41 -0.72
CA GLU A 229 7.34 -5.67 0.02
C GLU A 229 8.31 -5.62 1.22
N GLU A 230 7.93 -6.22 2.35
CA GLU A 230 8.82 -6.28 3.50
C GLU A 230 10.02 -7.20 3.20
N ALA A 231 11.19 -6.85 3.75
CA ALA A 231 12.52 -7.31 3.36
C ALA A 231 13.06 -6.77 2.01
N TYR A 232 12.35 -5.88 1.32
CA TYR A 232 12.88 -5.11 0.21
C TYR A 232 13.23 -3.69 0.64
N CYS A 233 14.08 -3.05 -0.16
CA CYS A 233 14.46 -1.66 0.05
C CYS A 233 13.28 -0.74 -0.29
N PRO A 234 13.09 0.35 0.48
CA PRO A 234 12.07 1.33 0.17
C PRO A 234 12.37 2.02 -1.16
N TRP A 235 11.33 2.29 -1.94
CA TRP A 235 11.39 3.28 -3.04
C TRP A 235 11.05 4.69 -2.54
N TYR A 236 10.26 4.77 -1.48
CA TYR A 236 9.81 5.99 -0.83
C TYR A 236 9.95 5.80 0.68
N SER A 237 10.35 6.84 1.38
CA SER A 237 10.48 6.88 2.83
C SER A 237 10.41 8.33 3.30
N THR A 238 10.20 8.53 4.60
CA THR A 238 10.47 9.83 5.19
C THR A 238 11.99 10.10 5.25
N PRO A 239 12.41 11.37 5.38
CA PRO A 239 13.83 11.72 5.50
C PRO A 239 14.53 10.95 6.62
N GLY A 240 15.72 10.41 6.33
CA GLY A 240 16.54 9.65 7.29
C GLY A 240 16.23 8.15 7.36
N LYS A 241 15.27 7.65 6.57
CA LYS A 241 14.90 6.22 6.51
C LYS A 241 15.04 5.61 5.11
N GLU A 242 15.75 6.27 4.22
CA GLU A 242 15.90 5.89 2.81
C GLU A 242 16.57 4.53 2.62
N THR A 243 17.36 4.09 3.60
CA THR A 243 18.06 2.80 3.57
C THR A 243 17.41 1.77 4.50
N LEU A 244 16.34 2.12 5.21
CA LEU A 244 15.73 1.24 6.21
C LEU A 244 14.88 0.16 5.54
N ARG A 245 15.32 -1.10 5.66
CA ARG A 245 14.59 -2.27 5.18
C ARG A 245 13.66 -2.79 6.28
N CYS A 246 12.37 -2.92 5.94
CA CYS A 246 11.37 -3.49 6.85
C CYS A 246 11.60 -5.00 7.04
N LYS A 247 11.32 -5.54 8.24
CA LYS A 247 11.47 -6.98 8.49
C LYS A 247 10.29 -7.73 7.88
N ALA A 248 10.57 -8.80 7.13
CA ALA A 248 9.53 -9.60 6.45
C ALA A 248 8.48 -10.28 7.35
N LYS A 249 8.55 -10.19 8.67
CA LYS A 249 7.60 -10.85 9.58
C LYS A 249 6.72 -9.86 10.33
N ASP A 250 6.93 -8.56 10.13
CA ASP A 250 6.27 -7.53 10.93
C ASP A 250 4.87 -7.20 10.39
N GLY A 251 4.63 -7.40 9.09
CA GLY A 251 3.35 -7.18 8.42
C GLY A 251 2.84 -8.39 7.63
N TYR A 252 1.54 -8.61 7.67
CA TYR A 252 0.86 -9.66 6.91
C TYR A 252 0.69 -9.32 5.42
N VAL A 253 0.32 -8.10 5.06
CA VAL A 253 -0.09 -7.76 3.68
C VAL A 253 1.12 -7.76 2.74
N LEU A 254 2.15 -7.01 3.09
CA LEU A 254 3.37 -6.80 2.30
C LEU A 254 4.53 -7.72 2.72
N GLY A 255 4.35 -8.51 3.78
CA GLY A 255 5.36 -9.43 4.27
C GLY A 255 4.82 -10.86 4.44
N ARG A 256 5.37 -11.53 5.45
CA ARG A 256 5.10 -12.89 5.88
C ARG A 256 4.70 -12.94 7.35
N GLY A 257 4.27 -11.82 7.92
CA GLY A 257 3.65 -11.77 9.24
C GLY A 257 2.31 -12.50 9.27
N GLU A 258 1.60 -12.38 10.37
CA GLU A 258 0.26 -12.94 10.59
C GLU A 258 -0.67 -11.82 11.09
N PRO A 259 -1.99 -11.88 10.80
CA PRO A 259 -2.96 -10.99 11.44
C PRO A 259 -2.88 -11.12 12.98
N PRO A 260 -3.18 -10.06 13.74
CA PRO A 260 -3.83 -8.82 13.31
C PRO A 260 -2.86 -7.73 12.80
N ASN A 261 -1.56 -8.01 12.71
CA ASN A 261 -0.58 -7.04 12.21
C ASN A 261 -0.57 -7.05 10.68
N TYR A 262 -1.39 -6.18 10.07
CA TYR A 262 -1.53 -6.12 8.61
C TYR A 262 -0.36 -5.39 7.95
N PHE A 263 0.07 -4.28 8.55
CA PHE A 263 1.16 -3.44 8.07
C PHE A 263 2.11 -3.09 9.23
N SER A 264 3.41 -3.29 9.05
CA SER A 264 4.41 -2.83 10.02
C SER A 264 4.54 -1.31 9.99
N HIS A 265 4.92 -0.70 11.12
CA HIS A 265 5.21 0.73 11.19
C HIS A 265 6.25 1.19 10.16
N CYS A 266 7.18 0.31 9.80
CA CYS A 266 8.17 0.57 8.77
C CYS A 266 7.56 0.80 7.38
N VAL A 267 6.61 -0.02 6.93
CA VAL A 267 5.96 0.23 5.62
C VAL A 267 4.99 1.42 5.67
N GLN A 268 4.45 1.77 6.85
CA GLN A 268 3.67 3.00 7.00
C GLN A 268 4.53 4.25 6.78
N ASP A 269 5.81 4.20 7.14
CA ASP A 269 6.76 5.27 6.84
C ASP A 269 6.98 5.46 5.34
N GLN A 270 7.04 4.35 4.60
CA GLN A 270 7.18 4.38 3.14
C GLN A 270 5.95 5.02 2.47
N LEU A 271 4.76 4.72 2.99
CA LEU A 271 3.53 5.40 2.59
C LEU A 271 3.62 6.90 2.84
N LYS A 272 4.03 7.32 4.05
CA LYS A 272 4.20 8.76 4.37
C LYS A 272 5.16 9.42 3.39
N GLY A 273 6.32 8.81 3.13
CA GLY A 273 7.29 9.29 2.16
C GLY A 273 6.70 9.48 0.76
N CYS A 274 5.88 8.52 0.31
CA CYS A 274 5.16 8.64 -0.95
C CYS A 274 4.14 9.79 -0.94
N MET A 275 3.32 9.92 0.11
CA MET A 275 2.30 10.96 0.23
C MET A 275 2.92 12.36 0.22
N MET A 276 4.11 12.53 0.81
CA MET A 276 4.84 13.81 0.77
C MET A 276 5.29 14.22 -0.64
N THR A 277 5.24 13.33 -1.63
CA THR A 277 5.49 13.66 -3.04
C THR A 277 4.25 14.16 -3.78
N LYS A 278 3.06 14.06 -3.17
CA LYS A 278 1.78 14.39 -3.79
C LYS A 278 1.43 15.87 -3.62
N THR A 279 0.58 16.36 -4.51
CA THR A 279 0.00 17.70 -4.43
C THR A 279 -1.28 17.67 -3.60
N LYS A 280 -1.73 18.84 -3.11
CA LYS A 280 -3.00 18.95 -2.39
C LYS A 280 -4.19 18.41 -3.18
N GLN A 281 -4.17 18.59 -4.50
CA GLN A 281 -5.21 18.09 -5.41
C GLN A 281 -5.39 16.56 -5.35
N CYS A 282 -4.31 15.78 -5.11
CA CYS A 282 -4.43 14.33 -4.96
C CYS A 282 -5.21 13.94 -3.70
N PHE A 283 -5.25 14.80 -2.68
CA PHE A 283 -5.99 14.54 -1.45
C PHE A 283 -7.44 15.05 -1.51
N ASP A 284 -7.80 15.78 -2.56
CA ASP A 284 -9.15 16.28 -2.77
C ASP A 284 -10.03 15.19 -3.42
N GLN A 285 -11.20 14.92 -2.86
CA GLN A 285 -12.17 14.01 -3.49
C GLN A 285 -12.72 14.59 -4.80
N THR A 286 -12.71 13.78 -5.86
CA THR A 286 -13.12 14.18 -7.21
C THR A 286 -14.40 13.46 -7.67
N GLY A 287 -14.59 12.23 -7.19
CA GLY A 287 -15.70 11.32 -7.43
C GLY A 287 -16.96 11.70 -6.67
N GLY A 288 -17.60 12.78 -7.11
CA GLY A 288 -18.85 13.27 -6.52
C GLY A 288 -19.17 14.72 -6.90
N LYS A 289 -18.18 15.48 -7.38
CA LYS A 289 -18.44 16.74 -8.07
C LYS A 289 -19.01 16.40 -9.44
N LYS A 290 -20.26 16.79 -9.69
CA LYS A 290 -20.78 16.84 -11.06
C LYS A 290 -19.82 17.70 -11.86
N LEU A 291 -19.09 17.07 -12.77
CA LEU A 291 -18.49 17.78 -13.90
C LEU A 291 -19.71 18.15 -14.76
N PHE A 292 -20.14 19.41 -14.61
CA PHE A 292 -21.33 20.07 -15.19
C PHE A 292 -22.67 19.90 -14.44
#